data_AF-A0A923LJ85-F1
#
_entry.id   AF-A0A923LJ85-F1
#
_cell.length_a   1.000
_cell.length_b   1.000
_cell.length_c   1.000
_cell.angle_alpha   90.00
_cell.angle_beta   90.00
_cell.angle_gamma   90.00
#
_symmetry.space_group_name_H-M   'P 1'
#
loop_
_entity.id
_entity.type
_entity.pdbx_description
1 polymer ?
#
loop_
_entity_poly.entity_id
_entity_poly.type
_entity_poly.pdbx_seq_one_letter_code
_entity_poly.pdbx_strand_id
1 'polypeptide(L)' 'MMSKLSEESLKYIIARLVENANEAVEESDRDRNDLFNQGRRLAYYEMLDILKSELDARDADLKELGLDFDVDKIA' A
#
# COMPACT_ATOMS: atom_id res chain seq x y z
N MET A 1 -1.21 -17.94 -22.76
CA MET A 1 -0.60 -16.63 -23.00
C MET A 1 -1.03 -15.74 -21.84
N MET A 2 -0.11 -15.22 -21.02
CA MET A 2 -0.48 -14.24 -19.97
C MET A 2 -0.82 -12.92 -20.64
N SER A 3 -1.99 -12.36 -20.33
CA SER A 3 -2.35 -11.00 -20.73
C SER A 3 -1.48 -10.00 -19.98
N LYS A 4 -1.10 -8.90 -20.64
CA LYS A 4 -0.47 -7.77 -19.95
C LYS A 4 -1.43 -7.23 -18.89
N LEU A 5 -0.90 -6.80 -17.74
CA LEU A 5 -1.69 -6.11 -16.72
C LEU A 5 -2.17 -4.78 -17.33
N SER A 6 -3.48 -4.54 -17.32
CA SER A 6 -4.02 -3.23 -17.71
C SER A 6 -3.81 -2.22 -16.60
N GLU A 7 -3.85 -0.95 -16.94
CA GLU A 7 -3.78 0.14 -15.96
C GLU A 7 -4.94 0.08 -14.96
N GLU A 8 -6.15 -0.23 -15.41
CA GLU A 8 -7.31 -0.47 -14.53
C GLU A 8 -7.07 -1.62 -13.55
N SER A 9 -6.44 -2.70 -14.02
CA SER A 9 -6.09 -3.83 -13.14
C SER A 9 -5.05 -3.44 -12.11
N LEU A 10 -4.08 -2.59 -12.49
CA LEU A 10 -3.09 -2.06 -11.57
C LEU A 10 -3.73 -1.15 -10.52
N LYS A 11 -4.57 -0.20 -10.94
CA LYS A 11 -5.36 0.68 -10.05
C LYS A 11 -6.18 -0.14 -9.05
N TYR A 12 -6.83 -1.20 -9.50
CA TYR A 12 -7.59 -2.10 -8.62
C TYR A 12 -6.71 -2.82 -7.59
N ILE A 13 -5.54 -3.32 -7.99
CA ILE A 13 -4.58 -3.96 -7.09
C ILE A 13 -4.09 -2.94 -6.04
N ILE A 14 -3.72 -1.74 -6.47
CA ILE A 14 -3.26 -0.67 -5.58
C ILE A 14 -4.36 -0.31 -4.56
N ALA A 15 -5.60 -0.12 -5.01
CA ALA A 15 -6.72 0.20 -4.12
C ALA A 15 -6.89 -0.86 -3.02
N ARG A 16 -6.80 -2.14 -3.37
CA ARG A 16 -6.86 -3.24 -2.40
C ARG A 16 -5.67 -3.25 -1.42
N LEU A 17 -4.48 -2.93 -1.89
CA LEU A 17 -3.29 -2.87 -1.04
C LEU A 17 -3.41 -1.73 -0.02
N VAL A 18 -3.93 -0.58 -0.43
CA VAL A 18 -4.20 0.56 0.44
C VAL A 18 -5.31 0.23 1.44
N GLU A 19 -6.41 -0.40 1.01
CA GLU A 19 -7.49 -0.84 1.90
C GLU A 19 -6.97 -1.78 2.99
N ASN A 20 -6.23 -2.82 2.60
CA ASN A 20 -5.63 -3.74 3.56
C ASN A 20 -4.61 -3.08 4.50
N ALA A 21 -3.87 -2.07 4.02
CA ALA A 21 -2.94 -1.33 4.85
C ALA A 21 -3.68 -0.53 5.93
N ASN A 22 -4.79 0.11 5.56
CA ASN A 22 -5.65 0.82 6.51
C ASN A 22 -6.23 -0.14 7.57
N GLU A 23 -6.69 -1.32 7.16
CA GLU A 23 -7.14 -2.36 8.10
C GLU A 23 -6.03 -2.79 9.06
N ALA A 24 -4.80 -2.99 8.57
CA ALA A 24 -3.67 -3.36 9.40
C ALA A 24 -3.30 -2.27 10.43
N VAL A 25 -3.42 -0.99 10.05
CA VAL A 25 -3.26 0.14 10.98
C VAL A 25 -4.33 0.08 12.07
N GLU A 26 -5.60 -0.05 11.69
CA GLU A 26 -6.71 -0.14 12.66
C GLU A 26 -6.55 -1.31 13.63
N GLU A 27 -6.18 -2.49 13.13
CA GLU A 27 -6.00 -3.68 13.95
C GLU A 27 -4.80 -3.55 14.90
N SER A 28 -3.70 -2.96 14.43
CA SER A 28 -2.54 -2.66 15.28
C SER A 28 -2.85 -1.59 16.33
N ASP A 29 -3.74 -0.65 16.04
CA ASP A 29 -4.14 0.39 17.01
C ASP A 29 -5.10 -0.14 18.09
N ARG A 30 -5.85 -1.21 17.81
CA ARG A 30 -6.74 -1.87 18.79
C ARG A 30 -5.96 -2.56 19.92
N ASP A 31 -4.81 -3.16 19.61
CA ASP A 31 -3.88 -3.71 20.61
C ASP A 31 -2.42 -3.43 20.22
N ARG A 32 -1.85 -2.40 20.84
CA ARG A 32 -0.48 -1.96 20.58
C ARG A 32 0.60 -2.94 21.07
N ASN A 33 0.23 -3.98 21.82
CA ASN A 33 1.18 -5.02 22.26
C ASN A 33 1.11 -6.28 21.38
N ASP A 34 0.17 -6.36 20.45
CA ASP A 34 0.07 -7.47 19.51
C ASP A 34 1.18 -7.36 18.44
N LEU A 35 2.24 -8.15 18.62
CA LEU A 35 3.39 -8.17 17.71
C LEU A 35 3.02 -8.64 16.29
N PHE A 36 1.97 -9.46 16.15
CA PHE A 36 1.52 -9.92 14.84
C PHE A 36 0.91 -8.77 14.03
N ASN A 37 0.02 -8.00 14.65
CA ASN A 37 -0.61 -6.86 13.98
C ASN A 37 0.37 -5.71 13.74
N GLN A 38 1.33 -5.48 14.65
CA GLN A 38 2.45 -4.56 14.40
C GLN A 38 3.28 -4.99 13.18
N GLY A 39 3.60 -6.28 13.07
CA GLY A 39 4.33 -6.82 11.92
C GLY A 39 3.56 -6.69 10.60
N ARG A 40 2.24 -6.93 10.63
CA ARG A 40 1.37 -6.74 9.46
C ARG A 40 1.32 -5.27 9.02
N ARG A 41 1.19 -4.33 9.96
CA ARG A 41 1.24 -2.89 9.68
C ARG A 41 2.56 -2.50 9.01
N LEU A 42 3.69 -2.93 9.57
CA LEU A 42 5.03 -2.67 9.02
C LEU A 42 5.18 -3.24 7.59
N ALA A 43 4.69 -4.45 7.34
CA ALA A 43 4.77 -5.08 6.02
C ALA A 43 4.00 -4.28 4.95
N TYR A 44 2.84 -3.71 5.29
CA TYR A 44 2.09 -2.85 4.37
C TYR A 44 2.77 -1.50 4.14
N TYR A 45 3.36 -0.91 5.18
CA TYR A 45 4.21 0.28 5.04
C TYR A 45 5.35 0.04 4.05
N GLU A 46 6.18 -0.98 4.27
CA GLU A 46 7.35 -1.25 3.41
C GLU A 46 6.95 -1.52 1.96
N MET A 47 5.86 -2.27 1.76
CA MET A 47 5.37 -2.58 0.42
C MET A 47 4.84 -1.34 -0.31
N LEU A 48 4.06 -0.47 0.35
CA LEU A 48 3.53 0.75 -0.26
C LEU A 48 4.62 1.79 -0.49
N ASP A 49 5.63 1.86 0.38
CA ASP A 49 6.79 2.74 0.22
C ASP A 49 7.61 2.35 -1.02
N ILE A 50 7.92 1.05 -1.17
CA ILE A 50 8.60 0.53 -2.37
C ILE A 50 7.76 0.80 -3.61
N LEU A 51 6.47 0.48 -3.59
CA LEU A 51 5.58 0.65 -4.74
C LEU A 51 5.52 2.12 -5.17
N LYS A 52 5.34 3.03 -4.22
CA LYS A 52 5.29 4.48 -4.47
C LYS A 52 6.61 4.98 -5.02
N SER A 53 7.75 4.62 -4.40
CA SER A 53 9.08 5.03 -4.84
C SER A 53 9.42 4.53 -6.25
N GLU A 54 9.09 3.28 -6.57
CA GLU A 54 9.34 2.72 -7.90
C GLU A 54 8.45 3.35 -8.98
N LEU A 55 7.19 3.65 -8.68
CA LEU A 55 6.28 4.31 -9.61
C LEU A 55 6.67 5.78 -9.85
N ASP A 56 7.06 6.49 -8.78
CA ASP A 56 7.55 7.86 -8.86
C ASP A 56 8.83 7.96 -9.70
N ALA A 57 9.78 7.04 -9.50
CA ALA A 57 11.02 6.96 -10.28
C ALA A 57 10.80 6.65 -11.79
N ARG A 58 9.58 6.27 -12.19
CA ARG A 58 9.18 6.02 -13.57
C ARG A 58 8.23 7.09 -14.11
N ASP A 59 8.13 8.23 -13.41
CA ASP A 59 7.25 9.36 -13.75
C ASP A 59 5.77 8.96 -13.85
N ALA A 60 5.34 7.96 -13.09
CA ALA A 60 3.93 7.56 -13.06
C ALA A 60 3.10 8.59 -12.28
N ASP A 61 1.86 8.84 -12.71
CA ASP A 61 0.93 9.70 -11.97
C ASP A 61 0.41 8.97 -10.71
N LEU A 62 1.09 9.19 -9.59
CA LEU A 62 0.73 8.59 -8.30
C LEU A 62 -0.69 8.95 -7.86
N LYS A 63 -1.16 10.16 -8.20
CA LYS A 63 -2.50 10.61 -7.83
C LYS A 63 -3.55 9.87 -8.64
N GLU A 64 -3.32 9.70 -9.93
CA GLU A 64 -4.18 8.89 -10.79
C GLU A 64 -4.22 7.42 -10.33
N LEU A 65 -3.11 6.89 -9.83
CA LEU A 65 -3.01 5.52 -9.31
C LEU A 65 -3.58 5.36 -7.89
N GLY A 66 -3.93 6.44 -7.20
CA GLY A 66 -4.44 6.39 -5.82
C GLY A 66 -3.36 6.25 -4.73
N LEU A 67 -2.12 6.60 -5.03
CA LEU A 67 -0.94 6.57 -4.14
C LEU A 67 -0.49 7.97 -3.67
N ASP A 68 -1.29 9.02 -3.91
CA ASP A 68 -1.04 10.38 -3.42
C ASP A 68 -1.43 10.53 -1.94
N PHE A 69 -0.72 9.83 -1.08
CA PHE A 69 -0.82 9.94 0.36
C PHE A 69 0.54 9.75 1.04
N ASP A 70 0.56 10.12 2.32
CA ASP A 70 1.73 10.02 3.18
C ASP A 70 1.82 8.60 3.76
N VAL A 71 2.69 7.77 3.18
CA VAL A 71 2.88 6.36 3.57
C VAL A 71 3.44 6.25 4.98
N ASP A 72 4.17 7.25 5.47
CA ASP A 72 4.73 7.27 6.84
C ASP A 72 3.63 7.27 7.92
N LYS A 73 2.39 7.61 7.56
CA LYS A 73 1.23 7.49 8.46
C LYS A 73 0.83 6.03 8.72
N ILE A 74 1.33 5.10 7.91
CA ILE A 74 1.12 3.66 8.07
C ILE A 74 2.15 3.07 9.04
N ALA A 75 3.34 3.65 9.19
CA ALA A 75 4.38 3.14 10.09
C ALA A 75 4.00 3.24 11.57
#